data_AF-A0A8T1REU6-F1
#
_entry.id   AF-A0A8T1REU6-F1
#
_cell.length_a   1.000
_cell.length_b   1.000
_cell.length_c   1.000
_cell.angle_alpha   90.00
_cell.angle_beta   90.00
_cell.angle_gamma   90.00
#
_symmetry.space_group_name_H-M   'P 1'
#
loop_
_entity.id
_entity.type
_entity.pdbx_description
1 polymer ?
#
loop_
_entity_poly.entity_id
_entity_poly.type
_entity_poly.pdbx_seq_one_letter_code
_entity_poly.pdbx_strand_id
1 'polypeptide(L)'
;MVPVGAVSNIRSLASLLDCQVSSLPLKYLGLPLGATFKARTIWDGVVEKIEKRLAGWKRFYLSKGGRLTLIKSTLSNLPTYFLSLFPLLAGVGKKIEKTIRAFLWGGLGKEKKFHLVSWKTVCAPVTQGGLGVRDLRTFNKTLLGKWLWRYHLEGGSLRKEIIDARYGAALGGWCSNEVRGGAWRGFMEIHKEWVVLF
;
A
#
# COMPACT_ATOMS: atom_id res chain seq x y z
N MET A 1 -23.45 2.58 -13.65
CA MET A 1 -22.38 2.68 -14.65
C MET A 1 -21.51 3.91 -14.41
N VAL A 2 -20.18 3.80 -14.55
CA VAL A 2 -19.24 4.91 -14.34
C VAL A 2 -18.45 5.14 -15.64
N PRO A 3 -18.57 6.30 -16.30
CA PRO A 3 -17.77 6.62 -17.48
C PRO A 3 -16.29 6.76 -17.12
N VAL A 4 -15.42 6.12 -17.89
CA VAL A 4 -13.97 6.38 -17.88
C VAL A 4 -13.63 7.09 -19.18
N GLY A 5 -13.55 8.43 -19.15
CA GLY A 5 -13.38 9.27 -20.33
C GLY A 5 -14.70 9.80 -20.91
N ALA A 6 -14.66 10.38 -22.12
CA ALA A 6 -15.83 10.92 -22.79
C ALA A 6 -16.64 9.79 -23.45
N VAL A 7 -17.86 9.56 -22.97
CA VAL A 7 -18.79 8.56 -23.52
C VAL A 7 -20.13 9.23 -23.79
N SER A 8 -20.46 9.45 -25.06
CA SER A 8 -21.68 10.18 -25.49
C SER A 8 -22.98 9.47 -25.12
N ASN A 9 -23.02 8.14 -25.14
CA ASN A 9 -24.25 7.34 -24.99
C ASN A 9 -24.43 6.71 -23.59
N ILE A 10 -23.83 7.30 -22.55
CA ILE A 10 -23.79 6.70 -21.20
C ILE A 10 -25.19 6.50 -20.59
N ARG A 11 -26.12 7.43 -20.86
CA ARG A 11 -27.49 7.41 -20.29
C ARG A 11 -28.35 6.31 -20.93
N SER A 12 -28.25 6.14 -22.25
CA SER A 12 -28.99 5.11 -22.97
C SER A 12 -28.54 3.70 -22.56
N LEU A 13 -27.23 3.50 -22.42
CA LEU A 13 -26.67 2.23 -21.92
C LEU A 13 -27.06 1.95 -20.47
N ALA A 14 -27.07 2.98 -19.62
CA ALA A 14 -27.48 2.86 -18.23
C ALA A 14 -28.96 2.46 -18.11
N SER A 15 -29.83 3.02 -18.96
CA SER A 15 -31.25 2.65 -19.05
C SER A 15 -31.46 1.22 -19.53
N LEU A 16 -30.65 0.74 -20.47
CA LEU A 16 -30.77 -0.63 -21.01
C LEU A 16 -30.36 -1.68 -19.98
N LEU A 17 -29.34 -1.36 -19.17
CA LEU A 17 -28.82 -2.24 -18.12
C LEU A 17 -29.49 -2.02 -16.75
N ASP A 18 -30.55 -1.20 -16.70
CA ASP A 18 -31.26 -0.80 -15.48
C ASP A 18 -30.33 -0.39 -14.32
N CYS A 19 -29.34 0.47 -14.63
CA CYS A 19 -28.32 0.86 -13.66
C CYS A 19 -28.14 2.38 -13.56
N GLN A 20 -27.76 2.87 -12.39
CA GLN A 20 -27.56 4.32 -12.15
C GLN A 20 -26.21 4.82 -12.68
N VAL A 21 -26.17 5.99 -13.31
CA VAL A 21 -24.91 6.62 -13.72
C VAL A 21 -24.24 7.27 -12.51
N SER A 22 -22.96 7.00 -12.29
CA SER A 22 -22.15 7.60 -11.21
C SER A 22 -20.85 8.18 -11.76
N SER A 23 -20.24 9.12 -11.06
CA SER A 23 -19.00 9.79 -11.47
C SER A 23 -17.83 9.47 -10.55
N LEU A 24 -16.60 9.64 -11.06
CA LEU A 24 -15.38 9.62 -10.25
C LEU A 24 -15.21 10.97 -9.53
N PRO A 25 -14.58 11.00 -8.33
CA PRO A 25 -13.98 9.87 -7.62
C PRO A 25 -15.01 9.07 -6.79
N LEU A 26 -14.88 7.73 -6.80
CA LEU A 26 -15.78 6.83 -6.06
C LEU A 26 -15.00 5.79 -5.26
N LYS A 27 -15.58 5.27 -4.18
CA LYS A 27 -14.92 4.28 -3.32
C LYS A 27 -15.31 2.86 -3.72
N TYR A 28 -14.37 2.09 -4.25
CA TYR A 28 -14.57 0.69 -4.64
C TYR A 28 -13.65 -0.22 -3.82
N LEU A 29 -14.21 -1.24 -3.16
CA LEU A 29 -13.46 -2.14 -2.26
C LEU A 29 -12.60 -1.41 -1.21
N GLY A 30 -13.06 -0.23 -0.79
CA GLY A 30 -12.34 0.63 0.15
C GLY A 30 -11.28 1.54 -0.48
N LEU A 31 -11.04 1.46 -1.78
CA LEU A 31 -10.09 2.26 -2.53
C LEU A 31 -10.78 3.42 -3.27
N PRO A 32 -10.30 4.67 -3.18
CA PRO A 32 -10.84 5.76 -3.98
C PRO A 32 -10.36 5.63 -5.43
N LEU A 33 -11.25 5.20 -6.33
CA LEU A 33 -11.04 5.22 -7.76
C LEU A 33 -11.09 6.66 -8.28
N GLY A 34 -10.19 7.01 -9.19
CA GLY A 34 -10.08 8.36 -9.74
C GLY A 34 -9.34 9.36 -8.86
N ALA A 35 -8.91 8.98 -7.65
CA ALA A 35 -8.02 9.81 -6.84
C ALA A 35 -6.58 9.78 -7.38
N THR A 36 -5.83 10.85 -7.12
CA THR A 36 -4.41 10.90 -7.48
C THR A 36 -3.62 9.88 -6.64
N PHE A 37 -2.91 8.97 -7.28
CA PHE A 37 -2.19 7.86 -6.63
C PHE A 37 -1.10 8.30 -5.61
N LYS A 38 -0.64 9.55 -5.66
CA LYS A 38 0.28 10.15 -4.68
C LYS A 38 -0.43 10.85 -3.52
N ALA A 39 -1.78 10.87 -3.50
CA ALA A 39 -2.52 11.51 -2.44
C ALA A 39 -2.38 10.78 -1.11
N ARG A 40 -2.06 11.54 -0.06
CA ARG A 40 -2.03 11.04 1.31
C ARG A 40 -3.37 10.47 1.76
N THR A 41 -4.47 11.04 1.26
CA THR A 41 -5.86 10.68 1.59
C THR A 41 -6.21 9.23 1.27
N ILE A 42 -5.52 8.60 0.32
CA ILE A 42 -5.66 7.17 0.00
C ILE A 42 -5.34 6.30 1.23
N TRP A 43 -4.39 6.74 2.05
CA TRP A 43 -3.89 5.98 3.20
C TRP A 43 -4.66 6.23 4.49
N ASP A 44 -5.48 7.28 4.57
CA ASP A 44 -6.13 7.69 5.81
C ASP A 44 -7.02 6.58 6.37
N GLY A 45 -7.82 5.93 5.51
CA GLY A 45 -8.67 4.82 5.92
C GLY A 45 -7.89 3.57 6.38
N VAL A 46 -6.66 3.36 5.87
CA VAL A 46 -5.79 2.26 6.33
C VAL A 46 -5.21 2.60 7.70
N VAL A 47 -4.71 3.82 7.85
CA VAL A 47 -4.12 4.31 9.10
C VAL A 47 -5.15 4.28 10.22
N GLU A 48 -6.36 4.77 9.97
CA GLU A 48 -7.46 4.77 10.94
C GLU A 48 -7.83 3.33 11.38
N LYS A 49 -7.91 2.39 10.43
CA LYS A 49 -8.16 0.97 10.76
C LYS A 49 -7.05 0.37 11.61
N ILE A 50 -5.79 0.71 11.33
CA ILE A 50 -4.65 0.26 12.13
C ILE A 50 -4.71 0.86 13.54
N GLU A 51 -4.96 2.16 13.67
CA GLU A 51 -5.12 2.85 14.95
C GLU A 51 -6.26 2.25 15.77
N LYS A 52 -7.41 1.98 15.14
CA LYS A 52 -8.56 1.32 15.79
C LYS A 52 -8.26 -0.12 16.20
N ARG A 53 -7.51 -0.88 15.38
CA ARG A 53 -7.12 -2.26 15.73
C ARG A 53 -6.11 -2.29 16.87
N LEU A 54 -5.16 -1.35 16.88
CA LEU A 54 -4.14 -1.14 17.92
C LEU A 54 -4.58 -0.11 18.97
N ALA A 55 -5.88 -0.06 19.25
CA ALA A 55 -6.44 0.91 20.19
C ALA A 55 -5.78 0.79 21.57
N GLY A 56 -5.56 1.96 22.20
CA GLY A 56 -4.87 2.06 23.47
C GLY A 56 -5.47 1.17 24.56
N TRP A 57 -6.79 0.98 24.61
CA TRP A 57 -7.41 0.14 25.64
C TRP A 57 -6.96 -1.33 25.60
N LYS A 58 -6.67 -1.87 24.41
CA LYS A 58 -6.19 -3.27 24.26
C LYS A 58 -4.81 -3.46 24.87
N ARG A 59 -4.02 -2.39 24.97
CA ARG A 59 -2.71 -2.44 25.63
C ARG A 59 -2.85 -2.81 27.10
N PHE A 60 -3.98 -2.49 27.75
CA PHE A 60 -4.21 -2.76 29.16
C PHE A 60 -4.43 -4.26 29.45
N TYR A 61 -4.92 -5.00 28.47
CA TYR A 61 -5.29 -6.41 28.63
C TYR A 61 -4.31 -7.40 27.99
N LEU A 62 -3.29 -6.90 27.28
CA LEU A 62 -2.35 -7.74 26.53
C LEU A 62 -0.94 -7.68 27.10
N SER A 63 -0.35 -8.86 27.28
CA SER A 63 1.08 -9.04 27.53
C SER A 63 1.91 -8.48 26.37
N LYS A 64 3.21 -8.23 26.59
CA LYS A 64 4.12 -7.78 25.52
C LYS A 64 4.11 -8.73 24.31
N GLY A 65 4.07 -10.04 24.57
CA GLY A 65 3.92 -11.07 23.54
C GLY A 65 2.59 -10.98 22.79
N GLY A 66 1.46 -10.84 23.51
CA GLY A 66 0.15 -10.67 22.89
C GLY A 66 0.05 -9.40 22.03
N ARG A 67 0.65 -8.29 22.47
CA ARG A 67 0.74 -7.06 21.67
C ARG A 67 1.56 -7.27 20.40
N LEU A 68 2.72 -7.94 20.50
CA LEU A 68 3.55 -8.27 19.35
C LEU A 68 2.79 -9.13 18.33
N THR A 69 2.07 -10.14 18.79
CA THR A 69 1.23 -10.99 17.94
C THR A 69 0.15 -10.18 17.23
N LEU A 70 -0.55 -9.30 17.95
CA LEU A 70 -1.58 -8.43 17.37
C LEU A 70 -1.01 -7.44 16.35
N ILE A 71 0.20 -6.92 16.58
CA ILE A 71 0.91 -6.07 15.62
C ILE A 71 1.20 -6.86 14.35
N LYS A 72 1.80 -8.05 14.46
CA LYS A 72 2.15 -8.89 13.32
C LYS A 72 0.92 -9.24 12.48
N SER A 73 -0.20 -9.63 13.11
CA SER A 73 -1.43 -9.95 12.39
C SER A 73 -2.06 -8.72 11.72
N THR A 74 -2.07 -7.58 12.42
CA THR A 74 -2.59 -6.30 11.89
C THR A 74 -1.84 -5.86 10.63
N LEU A 75 -0.50 -5.88 10.68
CA LEU A 75 0.35 -5.48 9.55
C LEU A 75 0.28 -6.46 8.36
N SER A 76 -0.04 -7.73 8.62
CA SER A 76 -0.15 -8.74 7.58
C SER A 76 -1.41 -8.60 6.73
N ASN A 77 -2.46 -8.01 7.29
CA ASN A 77 -3.78 -8.05 6.67
C ASN A 77 -4.25 -6.66 6.22
N LEU A 78 -4.20 -5.67 7.12
CA LEU A 78 -4.84 -4.37 6.86
C LEU A 78 -4.14 -3.53 5.78
N PRO A 79 -2.81 -3.32 5.81
CA PRO A 79 -2.17 -2.48 4.82
C PRO A 79 -1.78 -3.25 3.55
N THR A 80 -1.75 -4.59 3.55
CA THR A 80 -1.19 -5.40 2.45
C THR A 80 -1.83 -5.13 1.10
N TYR A 81 -3.15 -4.92 1.04
CA TYR A 81 -3.84 -4.58 -0.21
C TYR A 81 -3.39 -3.23 -0.78
N PHE A 82 -3.20 -2.21 0.07
CA PHE A 82 -2.74 -0.90 -0.38
C PHE A 82 -1.25 -0.91 -0.71
N LEU A 83 -0.44 -1.64 0.08
CA LEU A 83 1.00 -1.80 -0.16
C LEU A 83 1.32 -2.60 -1.42
N SER A 84 0.40 -3.42 -1.93
CA SER A 84 0.60 -4.11 -3.20
C SER A 84 0.20 -3.27 -4.41
N LEU A 85 -0.53 -2.16 -4.22
CA LEU A 85 -1.05 -1.31 -5.29
C LEU A 85 -0.35 0.05 -5.39
N PHE A 86 0.12 0.61 -4.26
CA PHE A 86 0.65 1.96 -4.19
C PHE A 86 2.02 2.00 -3.51
N PRO A 87 2.95 2.85 -3.97
CA PRO A 87 4.14 3.19 -3.21
C PRO A 87 3.78 3.79 -1.84
N LEU A 88 4.43 3.28 -0.79
CA LEU A 88 4.23 3.78 0.56
C LEU A 88 4.87 5.16 0.72
N LEU A 89 4.03 6.17 0.98
CA LEU A 89 4.52 7.52 1.30
C LEU A 89 5.31 7.51 2.61
N ALA A 90 6.50 8.12 2.64
CA ALA A 90 7.38 8.14 3.81
C ALA A 90 6.69 8.67 5.08
N GLY A 91 5.83 9.69 4.95
CA GLY A 91 5.06 10.25 6.06
C GLY A 91 4.01 9.27 6.63
N VAL A 92 3.36 8.50 5.76
CA VAL A 92 2.39 7.46 6.17
C VAL A 92 3.11 6.32 6.87
N GLY A 93 4.22 5.84 6.30
CA GLY A 93 5.06 4.81 6.92
C GLY A 93 5.51 5.21 8.32
N LYS A 94 6.03 6.44 8.49
CA LYS A 94 6.41 6.99 9.79
C LYS A 94 5.24 7.08 10.77
N LYS A 95 4.03 7.44 10.31
CA LYS A 95 2.83 7.52 11.17
C LYS A 95 2.43 6.13 11.68
N ILE A 96 2.35 5.14 10.79
CA ILE A 96 2.01 3.75 11.17
C ILE A 96 3.06 3.18 12.14
N GLU A 97 4.33 3.39 11.83
CA GLU A 97 5.46 2.98 12.66
C GLU A 97 5.39 3.58 14.07
N LYS A 98 5.06 4.87 14.18
CA LYS A 98 4.84 5.55 15.47
C LYS A 98 3.71 4.91 16.26
N THR A 99 2.58 4.61 15.63
CA THR A 99 1.43 3.95 16.28
C THR A 99 1.81 2.57 16.82
N ILE A 100 2.53 1.77 16.04
CA ILE A 100 2.96 0.43 16.46
C ILE A 100 3.95 0.50 17.62
N ARG A 101 4.95 1.39 17.54
CA ARG A 101 5.92 1.60 18.62
C ARG A 101 5.24 2.05 19.92
N ALA A 102 4.28 2.95 19.83
CA ALA A 102 3.50 3.41 20.97
C ALA A 102 2.66 2.26 21.59
N PHE A 103 2.08 1.39 20.76
CA PHE A 103 1.32 0.23 21.24
C PHE A 103 2.23 -0.83 21.89
N LEU A 104 3.37 -1.14 21.27
CA LEU A 104 4.31 -2.17 21.76
C LEU A 104 4.93 -1.79 23.11
N TRP A 105 5.43 -0.56 23.22
CA TRP A 105 6.20 -0.09 24.38
C TRP A 105 5.36 0.69 25.40
N GLY A 106 4.15 1.11 25.05
CA GLY A 106 3.29 1.92 25.91
C GLY A 106 2.91 1.26 27.23
N GLY A 107 2.87 2.05 28.31
CA GLY A 107 2.51 1.62 29.66
C GLY A 107 1.03 1.81 30.03
N LEU A 108 0.67 1.35 31.23
CA LEU A 108 -0.65 1.54 31.86
C LEU A 108 -0.86 2.98 32.38
N GLY A 109 0.21 3.75 32.64
CA GLY A 109 0.13 5.12 33.18
C GLY A 109 0.35 6.25 32.18
N LYS A 110 0.27 7.51 32.68
CA LYS A 110 0.66 8.74 31.95
C LYS A 110 2.17 8.86 31.72
N GLU A 111 2.96 7.95 32.27
CA GLU A 111 4.41 7.95 32.14
C GLU A 111 4.86 7.62 30.72
N LYS A 112 5.78 8.43 30.19
CA LYS A 112 6.47 8.15 28.93
C LYS A 112 7.37 6.94 29.12
N LYS A 113 6.99 5.80 28.55
CA LYS A 113 7.88 4.65 28.45
C LYS A 113 8.84 4.81 27.28
N PHE A 114 10.13 4.60 27.55
CA PHE A 114 11.17 4.65 26.52
C PHE A 114 11.03 3.48 25.54
N HIS A 115 11.39 3.73 24.28
CA HIS A 115 11.54 2.67 23.28
C HIS A 115 12.82 1.91 23.59
N LEU A 116 12.69 0.75 24.25
CA LEU A 116 13.81 -0.03 24.75
C LEU A 116 14.73 -0.60 23.65
N VAL A 117 14.18 -0.79 22.45
CA VAL A 117 14.87 -1.47 21.35
C VAL A 117 14.71 -0.64 20.08
N SER A 118 15.80 -0.56 19.30
CA SER A 118 15.78 0.12 18.00
C SER A 118 14.77 -0.54 17.07
N TRP A 119 14.12 0.24 16.20
CA TRP A 119 13.12 -0.32 15.30
C TRP A 119 13.71 -1.27 14.27
N LYS A 120 14.96 -1.04 13.85
CA LYS A 120 15.70 -1.98 12.99
C LYS A 120 15.79 -3.36 13.65
N THR A 121 16.13 -3.42 14.93
CA THR A 121 16.18 -4.67 15.70
C THR A 121 14.78 -5.28 15.91
N VAL A 122 13.75 -4.47 16.14
CA VAL A 122 12.36 -4.96 16.22
C VAL A 122 11.92 -5.61 14.90
N CYS A 123 12.36 -5.07 13.77
CA CYS A 123 12.05 -5.63 12.46
C CYS A 123 12.93 -6.80 12.01
N ALA A 124 14.09 -6.98 12.65
CA ALA A 124 14.98 -8.08 12.32
C ALA A 124 14.33 -9.46 12.57
N PRO A 125 14.73 -10.49 11.82
CA PRO A 125 14.27 -11.87 12.03
C PRO A 125 14.49 -12.35 13.46
N VAL A 126 13.62 -13.26 13.94
CA VAL A 126 13.75 -13.86 15.27
C VAL A 126 15.05 -14.67 15.39
N THR A 127 15.49 -15.29 14.29
CA THR A 127 16.78 -16.01 14.19
C THR A 127 17.99 -15.10 14.39
N GLN A 128 17.84 -13.79 14.19
CA GLN A 128 18.89 -12.78 14.40
C GLN A 128 18.68 -12.00 15.70
N GLY A 129 17.87 -12.52 16.64
CA GLY A 129 17.58 -11.86 17.92
C GLY A 129 16.59 -10.69 17.84
N GLY A 130 15.91 -10.52 16.69
CA GLY A 130 14.88 -9.52 16.52
C GLY A 130 13.47 -9.97 16.94
N LEU A 131 12.48 -9.11 16.77
CA LEU A 131 11.07 -9.44 17.07
C LEU A 131 10.29 -9.90 15.84
N GLY A 132 10.86 -9.85 14.64
CA GLY A 132 10.22 -10.26 13.39
C GLY A 132 9.00 -9.43 13.01
N VAL A 133 8.95 -8.16 13.40
CA VAL A 133 7.91 -7.23 12.92
C VAL A 133 8.23 -6.82 11.49
N ARG A 134 7.23 -6.84 10.60
CA ARG A 134 7.49 -6.53 9.20
C ARG A 134 7.82 -5.06 8.99
N ASP A 135 8.96 -4.77 8.37
CA ASP A 135 9.25 -3.41 7.90
C ASP A 135 8.36 -3.08 6.69
N LEU A 136 7.53 -2.05 6.83
CA LEU A 136 6.53 -1.69 5.82
C LEU A 136 7.14 -1.16 4.53
N ARG A 137 8.33 -0.54 4.58
CA ARG A 137 8.99 0.02 3.40
C ARG A 137 9.57 -1.11 2.57
N THR A 138 10.33 -1.99 3.21
CA THR A 138 10.87 -3.19 2.57
C THR A 138 9.74 -4.06 2.03
N PHE A 139 8.66 -4.27 2.79
CA PHE A 139 7.53 -5.07 2.34
C PHE A 139 6.76 -4.44 1.18
N ASN A 140 6.60 -3.11 1.15
CA ASN A 140 6.02 -2.42 0.01
C ASN A 140 6.89 -2.60 -1.24
N LYS A 141 8.21 -2.38 -1.12
CA LYS A 141 9.15 -2.57 -2.23
C LYS A 141 9.09 -3.99 -2.79
N THR A 142 9.06 -5.02 -1.93
CA THR A 142 8.98 -6.41 -2.39
C THR A 142 7.64 -6.74 -3.04
N LEU A 143 6.52 -6.25 -2.51
CA LEU A 143 5.20 -6.44 -3.11
C LEU A 143 5.06 -5.75 -4.48
N LEU A 144 5.62 -4.55 -4.61
CA LEU A 144 5.61 -3.83 -5.89
C LEU A 144 6.58 -4.49 -6.88
N GLY A 145 7.72 -4.98 -6.42
CA GLY A 145 8.67 -5.79 -7.21
C GLY A 145 8.06 -7.07 -7.76
N LYS A 146 7.14 -7.73 -7.03
CA LYS A 146 6.39 -8.90 -7.53
C LYS A 146 5.61 -8.58 -8.82
N TRP A 147 5.09 -7.36 -8.96
CA TRP A 147 4.39 -6.95 -10.18
C TRP A 147 5.36 -6.74 -11.35
N LEU A 148 6.54 -6.17 -11.09
CA LEU A 148 7.60 -6.04 -12.10
C LEU A 148 8.06 -7.42 -12.58
N TRP A 149 8.28 -8.36 -11.66
CA TRP A 149 8.62 -9.74 -11.98
C TRP A 149 7.57 -10.40 -12.88
N ARG A 150 6.28 -10.29 -12.53
CA ARG A 150 5.17 -10.82 -13.34
C ARG A 150 5.12 -10.19 -14.72
N TYR A 151 5.33 -8.88 -14.81
CA TYR A 151 5.36 -8.19 -16.09
C TYR A 151 6.47 -8.70 -17.02
N HIS A 152 7.65 -9.01 -16.47
CA HIS A 152 8.76 -9.56 -17.24
C HIS A 152 8.49 -11.00 -17.69
N LEU A 153 7.95 -11.84 -16.79
CA LEU A 153 7.77 -13.28 -17.02
C LEU A 153 6.52 -13.62 -17.86
N GLU A 154 5.42 -12.89 -17.69
CA GLU A 154 4.14 -13.14 -18.36
C GLU A 154 4.12 -12.50 -19.77
N GLY A 155 4.95 -13.04 -20.67
CA GLY A 155 4.91 -12.71 -22.10
C GLY A 155 3.54 -13.03 -22.71
N GLY A 156 2.94 -12.07 -23.44
CA GLY A 156 1.65 -12.25 -24.13
C GLY A 156 0.41 -12.17 -23.23
N SER A 157 0.51 -11.68 -22.00
CA SER A 157 -0.69 -11.43 -21.17
C SER A 157 -1.40 -10.13 -21.60
N LEU A 158 -2.74 -10.14 -21.63
CA LEU A 158 -3.56 -8.94 -21.88
C LEU A 158 -3.16 -7.76 -20.97
N ARG A 159 -2.73 -8.06 -19.74
CA ARG A 159 -2.27 -7.04 -18.79
C ARG A 159 -0.99 -6.35 -19.27
N LYS A 160 -0.03 -7.12 -19.79
CA LYS A 160 1.19 -6.61 -20.38
C LYS A 160 0.88 -5.76 -21.61
N GLU A 161 0.02 -6.25 -22.50
CA GLU A 161 -0.40 -5.49 -23.69
C GLU A 161 -1.06 -4.15 -23.34
N ILE A 162 -1.99 -4.13 -22.37
CA ILE A 162 -2.64 -2.90 -21.91
C ILE A 162 -1.62 -1.91 -21.33
N ILE A 163 -0.65 -2.43 -20.56
CA ILE A 163 0.42 -1.64 -19.99
C ILE A 163 1.29 -1.04 -21.10
N ASP A 164 1.71 -1.86 -22.06
CA ASP A 164 2.61 -1.46 -23.15
C ASP A 164 1.93 -0.43 -24.06
N ALA A 165 0.64 -0.62 -24.35
CA ALA A 165 -0.17 0.33 -25.09
C ALA A 165 -0.32 1.68 -24.36
N ARG A 166 -0.41 1.66 -23.03
CA ARG A 166 -0.63 2.87 -22.22
C ARG A 166 0.66 3.63 -21.88
N TYR A 167 1.76 2.91 -21.68
CA TYR A 167 2.99 3.47 -21.14
C TYR A 167 4.20 3.38 -22.09
N GLY A 168 4.06 2.63 -23.19
CA GLY A 168 5.12 2.33 -24.14
C GLY A 168 5.98 1.14 -23.72
N ALA A 169 6.48 0.41 -24.71
CA ALA A 169 7.48 -0.65 -24.55
C ALA A 169 8.71 -0.31 -25.41
N ALA A 170 9.72 0.32 -24.83
CA ALA A 170 11.00 0.49 -25.51
C ALA A 170 11.91 -0.73 -25.26
N LEU A 171 12.64 -1.12 -26.31
CA LEU A 171 13.54 -2.27 -26.39
C LEU A 171 14.36 -2.51 -25.09
N GLY A 172 14.14 -3.66 -24.46
CA GLY A 172 14.96 -4.18 -23.36
C GLY A 172 14.54 -3.78 -21.94
N GLY A 173 13.55 -2.91 -21.76
CA GLY A 173 13.09 -2.55 -20.42
C GLY A 173 12.09 -1.41 -20.40
N TRP A 174 11.23 -1.42 -19.39
CA TRP A 174 10.23 -0.40 -19.10
C TRP A 174 10.85 1.01 -18.99
N CYS A 175 10.81 1.76 -20.09
CA CYS A 175 11.15 3.19 -20.13
C CYS A 175 9.96 3.95 -20.70
N SER A 176 9.41 4.88 -19.92
CA SER A 176 8.22 5.63 -20.31
C SER A 176 8.56 6.68 -21.37
N ASN A 177 7.74 6.76 -22.42
CA ASN A 177 7.46 8.05 -23.05
C ASN A 177 6.73 8.97 -22.05
N GLU A 178 6.69 10.28 -22.30
CA GLU A 178 6.07 11.26 -21.40
C GLU A 178 4.56 11.03 -21.18
N VAL A 179 4.18 10.14 -20.27
CA VAL A 179 2.77 9.91 -19.93
C VAL A 179 2.36 10.76 -18.72
N ARG A 180 1.33 11.60 -18.86
CA ARG A 180 0.74 12.37 -17.74
C ARG A 180 -0.19 11.49 -16.86
N GLY A 181 0.36 10.93 -15.79
CA GLY A 181 -0.38 10.48 -14.59
C GLY A 181 -0.72 8.99 -14.53
N GLY A 182 -0.60 8.36 -13.35
CA GLY A 182 -1.05 6.98 -13.10
C GLY A 182 -0.33 6.25 -11.97
N ALA A 183 -1.01 5.32 -11.28
CA ALA A 183 -0.45 4.50 -10.20
C ALA A 183 0.78 3.70 -10.63
N TRP A 184 0.81 3.25 -11.90
CA TRP A 184 1.92 2.52 -12.50
C TRP A 184 3.20 3.34 -12.68
N ARG A 185 3.12 4.68 -12.65
CA ARG A 185 4.32 5.53 -12.63
C ARG A 185 5.12 5.37 -11.33
N GLY A 186 4.44 5.09 -10.22
CA GLY A 186 5.10 4.77 -8.96
C GLY A 186 5.87 3.45 -9.01
N PHE A 187 5.42 2.49 -9.82
CA PHE A 187 6.16 1.26 -10.10
C PHE A 187 7.40 1.53 -10.96
N MET A 188 7.34 2.49 -11.91
CA MET A 188 8.48 2.93 -12.71
C MET A 188 9.55 3.66 -11.88
N GLU A 189 9.13 4.49 -10.92
CA GLU A 189 10.02 5.20 -9.99
C GLU A 189 10.79 4.20 -9.11
N ILE A 190 10.13 3.09 -8.74
CA ILE A 190 10.78 1.96 -8.06
C ILE A 190 11.71 1.19 -9.02
N HIS A 191 11.33 0.93 -10.28
CA HIS A 191 12.21 0.28 -11.25
C HIS A 191 13.55 1.04 -11.43
N LYS A 192 13.53 2.38 -11.45
CA LYS A 192 14.75 3.21 -11.50
C LYS A 192 15.64 3.05 -10.26
N GLU A 193 15.08 2.84 -9.06
CA GLU A 193 15.88 2.55 -7.86
C GLU A 193 16.52 1.15 -7.88
N TRP A 194 15.95 0.20 -8.62
CA TRP A 194 16.44 -1.18 -8.69
C TRP A 194 17.46 -1.41 -9.81
N VAL A 195 17.38 -0.67 -10.91
CA VAL A 195 18.40 -0.67 -11.99
C VAL A 195 19.72 -0.02 -11.55
N VAL A 196 19.73 0.72 -10.44
CA VAL A 196 20.96 1.31 -9.87
C VAL A 196 21.62 0.38 -8.83
N LEU A 197 20.97 -0.72 -8.46
CA LEU A 197 21.44 -1.67 -7.46
C LEU A 197 21.91 -3.02 -8.04
N PHE A 198 21.92 -3.14 -9.37
CA PHE A 198 22.53 -4.22 -10.17
C PHE A 198 23.20 -3.62 -11.40
#